data_AF-A0A938GNJ8-F1
#
_entry.id   AF-A0A938GNJ8-F1
#
_cell.length_a   1.000
_cell.length_b   1.000
_cell.length_c   1.000
_cell.angle_alpha   90.00
_cell.angle_beta   90.00
_cell.angle_gamma   90.00
#
_symmetry.space_group_name_H-M   'P 1'
#
loop_
_entity.id
_entity.type
_entity.pdbx_description
1 polymer ?
#
loop_
_entity_poly.entity_id
_entity_poly.type
_entity_poly.pdbx_seq_one_letter_code
_entity_poly.pdbx_strand_id
1 'polypeptide(L)'
;MSNNPQNPAERLWREYGAAFAALDDLTLARWMAQTLGQVQGKVWRASHPIIGLYRLLSQIGQDRHIWLKRLAAFPGAYSEAPCCRAPLLPMFTRDILEHGLICHHCGETAVAFADLPEDLRELSEPWARTYDAVHEVAHWDASQQAHHASYDEEFEKAARRAERLLGEARSSILPSFLDHYPAIIWEDHDECLEVRADDIG
;
A
#
# COMPACT_ATOMS: atom_id res chain seq x y z
N MET A 1 -7.16 -13.12 -1.94
CA MET A 1 -7.37 -12.29 -3.14
C MET A 1 -8.32 -13.01 -4.09
N SER A 2 -9.58 -12.60 -4.06
CA SER A 2 -10.66 -13.14 -4.89
C SER A 2 -10.41 -12.76 -6.36
N ASN A 3 -9.94 -13.72 -7.16
CA ASN A 3 -9.89 -13.62 -8.62
C ASN A 3 -11.33 -13.41 -9.15
N ASN A 4 -11.75 -12.17 -9.36
CA ASN A 4 -13.01 -11.88 -10.05
C ASN A 4 -12.71 -11.39 -11.49
N PRO A 5 -12.72 -12.29 -12.49
CA PRO A 5 -12.27 -12.00 -13.86
C PRO A 5 -13.14 -10.99 -14.64
N GLN A 6 -14.09 -10.31 -13.99
CA GLN A 6 -14.98 -9.32 -14.59
C GLN A 6 -14.67 -7.87 -14.20
N ASN A 7 -13.64 -7.57 -13.41
CA ASN A 7 -13.28 -6.18 -13.12
C ASN A 7 -12.68 -5.52 -14.38
N PRO A 8 -13.33 -4.50 -14.98
CA PRO A 8 -12.81 -3.82 -16.16
C PRO A 8 -11.45 -3.16 -15.92
N ALA A 9 -11.18 -2.73 -14.68
CA ALA A 9 -9.90 -2.17 -14.30
C ALA A 9 -8.79 -3.24 -14.36
N GLU A 10 -9.02 -4.45 -13.82
CA GLU A 10 -8.04 -5.54 -13.90
C GLU A 10 -7.72 -5.94 -15.34
N ARG A 11 -8.74 -5.96 -16.21
CA ARG A 11 -8.53 -6.22 -17.64
C ARG A 11 -7.69 -5.12 -18.29
N LEU A 12 -8.01 -3.86 -18.04
CA LEU A 12 -7.27 -2.71 -18.54
C LEU A 12 -5.81 -2.76 -18.06
N TRP A 13 -5.60 -3.07 -16.77
CA TRP A 13 -4.27 -3.23 -16.17
C TRP A 13 -3.49 -4.39 -16.80
N ARG A 14 -4.14 -5.50 -17.14
CA ARG A 14 -3.51 -6.62 -17.86
C ARG A 14 -3.12 -6.24 -19.29
N GLU A 15 -3.97 -5.50 -20.00
CA GLU A 15 -3.70 -5.02 -21.35
C GLU A 15 -2.52 -4.02 -21.35
N TYR A 16 -2.47 -3.09 -20.39
CA TYR A 16 -1.31 -2.20 -20.21
C TYR A 16 -0.04 -2.98 -19.81
N GLY A 17 -0.17 -3.95 -18.91
CA GLY A 17 0.93 -4.82 -18.48
C GLY A 17 1.57 -5.58 -19.64
N ALA A 18 0.80 -5.99 -20.65
CA ALA A 18 1.33 -6.67 -21.83
C ALA A 18 2.32 -5.80 -22.63
N ALA A 19 2.04 -4.50 -22.77
CA ALA A 19 2.97 -3.58 -23.43
C ALA A 19 4.29 -3.43 -22.65
N PHE A 20 4.20 -3.44 -21.31
CA PHE A 20 5.36 -3.34 -20.43
C PHE A 20 6.15 -4.65 -20.31
N ALA A 21 5.49 -5.80 -20.48
CA ALA A 21 6.16 -7.10 -20.51
C ALA A 21 7.19 -7.22 -21.66
N ALA A 22 6.99 -6.46 -22.73
CA ALA A 22 7.91 -6.41 -23.87
C ALA A 22 9.20 -5.59 -23.62
N LEU A 23 9.29 -4.84 -22.51
CA LEU A 23 10.52 -4.11 -22.16
C LEU A 23 11.67 -5.10 -21.93
N ASP A 24 12.87 -4.79 -22.42
CA ASP A 24 14.06 -5.56 -22.07
C ASP A 24 14.46 -5.34 -20.60
N ASP A 25 15.27 -6.25 -20.05
CA ASP A 25 15.62 -6.23 -18.63
C ASP A 25 16.37 -4.95 -18.22
N LEU A 26 17.22 -4.41 -19.11
CA LEU A 26 18.03 -3.23 -18.81
C LEU A 26 17.16 -1.97 -18.79
N THR A 27 16.25 -1.83 -19.76
CA THR A 27 15.28 -0.73 -19.78
C THR A 27 14.38 -0.77 -18.55
N LEU A 28 13.88 -1.95 -18.19
CA LEU A 28 13.07 -2.15 -16.98
C LEU A 28 13.85 -1.77 -15.72
N ALA A 29 15.08 -2.27 -15.57
CA ALA A 29 15.94 -1.96 -14.42
C ALA A 29 16.20 -0.46 -14.26
N ARG A 30 16.55 0.23 -15.37
CA ARG A 30 16.83 1.67 -15.36
C ARG A 30 15.59 2.49 -15.04
N TRP A 31 14.45 2.13 -15.63
CA TRP A 31 13.19 2.80 -15.36
C TRP A 31 12.83 2.69 -13.88
N MET A 32 12.86 1.47 -13.32
CA MET A 32 12.54 1.25 -11.91
C MET A 32 13.49 2.00 -10.97
N ALA A 33 14.80 2.02 -11.27
CA ALA A 33 15.77 2.77 -10.48
C ALA A 33 15.53 4.29 -10.56
N GLN A 34 15.24 4.83 -11.75
CA GLN A 34 14.92 6.25 -11.91
C GLN A 34 13.63 6.65 -11.20
N THR A 35 12.56 5.85 -11.31
CA THR A 35 11.29 6.13 -10.64
C THR A 35 11.42 6.12 -9.12
N LEU A 36 12.21 5.20 -8.55
CA LEU A 36 12.52 5.22 -7.12
C LEU A 36 13.19 6.53 -6.68
N GLY A 37 14.11 7.06 -7.50
CA GLY A 37 14.71 8.38 -7.25
C GLY A 37 13.70 9.53 -7.30
N GLN A 38 12.67 9.43 -8.14
CA GLN A 38 11.61 10.46 -8.26
C GLN A 38 10.60 10.44 -7.10
N VAL A 39 10.33 9.26 -6.53
CA VAL A 39 9.37 9.11 -5.41
C VAL A 39 10.02 9.33 -4.05
N GLN A 40 11.34 9.48 -3.97
CA GLN A 40 12.05 9.73 -2.72
C GLN A 40 11.57 11.03 -2.03
N GLY A 41 11.55 11.00 -0.70
CA GLY A 41 11.31 12.13 0.20
C GLY A 41 9.84 12.49 0.40
N LYS A 42 8.91 11.59 0.02
CA LYS A 42 7.47 11.87 0.05
C LYS A 42 6.66 10.65 0.49
N VAL A 43 5.49 10.96 1.05
CA VAL A 43 4.39 10.02 1.27
C VAL A 43 3.58 9.92 -0.01
N TRP A 44 3.37 8.71 -0.53
CA TRP A 44 2.64 8.48 -1.78
C TRP A 44 1.39 7.64 -1.58
N ARG A 45 0.28 8.13 -2.13
CA ARG A 45 -0.95 7.35 -2.26
C ARG A 45 -0.72 6.15 -3.17
N ALA A 46 -1.21 4.97 -2.76
CA ALA A 46 -1.18 3.77 -3.60
C ALA A 46 -1.95 3.98 -4.91
N SER A 47 -3.04 4.76 -4.87
CA SER A 47 -3.82 5.14 -6.05
C SER A 47 -3.09 6.06 -7.04
N HIS A 48 -1.96 6.67 -6.68
CA HIS A 48 -1.28 7.61 -7.56
C HIS A 48 -0.79 6.89 -8.84
N PRO A 49 -1.05 7.41 -10.06
CA PRO A 49 -0.78 6.67 -11.30
C PRO A 49 0.67 6.19 -11.46
N ILE A 50 1.65 7.00 -11.04
CA ILE A 50 3.07 6.59 -11.08
C ILE A 50 3.36 5.40 -10.15
N ILE A 51 2.69 5.33 -9.00
CA ILE A 51 2.84 4.25 -8.02
C ILE A 51 2.16 2.99 -8.54
N GLY A 52 0.95 3.10 -9.10
CA GLY A 52 0.28 1.99 -9.77
C GLY A 52 1.13 1.40 -10.91
N LEU A 53 1.71 2.26 -11.76
CA LEU A 53 2.63 1.82 -12.82
C LEU A 53 3.91 1.18 -12.24
N TYR A 54 4.47 1.76 -11.18
CA TYR A 54 5.64 1.20 -10.51
C TYR A 54 5.34 -0.17 -9.91
N ARG A 55 4.17 -0.37 -9.30
CA ARG A 55 3.72 -1.67 -8.76
C ARG A 55 3.69 -2.73 -9.85
N LEU A 56 3.06 -2.41 -10.98
CA LEU A 56 2.95 -3.31 -12.13
C LEU A 56 4.33 -3.70 -12.68
N LEU A 57 5.20 -2.71 -12.91
CA LEU A 57 6.55 -2.96 -13.41
C LEU A 57 7.43 -3.68 -12.38
N SER A 58 7.17 -3.47 -11.09
CA SER A 58 7.85 -4.19 -10.01
C SER A 58 7.45 -5.66 -9.94
N GLN A 59 6.20 -6.01 -10.24
CA GLN A 59 5.78 -7.41 -10.35
C GLN A 59 6.49 -8.10 -11.52
N ILE A 60 6.48 -7.48 -12.71
CA ILE A 60 7.23 -7.98 -13.87
C ILE A 60 8.73 -8.08 -13.55
N GLY A 61 9.26 -7.09 -12.85
CA GLY A 61 10.66 -7.05 -12.43
C GLY A 61 11.02 -8.13 -11.42
N GLN A 62 10.08 -8.47 -10.53
CA GLN A 62 10.23 -9.54 -9.55
C GLN A 62 10.25 -10.90 -10.23
N ASP A 63 9.31 -11.17 -11.14
CA ASP A 63 9.25 -12.42 -11.92
C ASP A 63 10.52 -12.63 -12.76
N ARG A 64 11.12 -11.54 -13.24
CA ARG A 64 12.35 -11.54 -14.03
C ARG A 64 13.61 -11.39 -13.19
N HIS A 65 13.50 -11.30 -11.86
CA HIS A 65 14.60 -11.12 -10.93
C HIS A 65 15.53 -9.93 -11.28
N ILE A 66 14.95 -8.81 -11.71
CA ILE A 66 15.70 -7.66 -12.25
C ILE A 66 16.74 -7.11 -11.28
N TRP A 67 16.40 -6.98 -10.00
CA TRP A 67 17.33 -6.47 -8.99
C TRP A 67 18.48 -7.45 -8.70
N LEU A 68 18.24 -8.76 -8.78
CA LEU A 68 19.28 -9.78 -8.60
C LEU A 68 20.28 -9.80 -9.77
N LYS A 69 19.86 -9.39 -10.97
CA LYS A 69 20.71 -9.28 -12.16
C LYS A 69 21.68 -8.08 -12.13
N ARG A 70 21.47 -7.11 -11.23
CA ARG A 70 22.34 -5.93 -11.04
C ARG A 70 22.57 -5.11 -12.32
N LEU A 71 21.54 -4.99 -13.15
CA LEU A 71 21.59 -4.26 -14.43
C LEU A 71 21.52 -2.73 -14.26
N ALA A 72 20.98 -2.27 -13.13
CA ALA A 72 20.98 -0.88 -12.70
C ALA A 72 21.35 -0.80 -11.22
N ALA A 73 21.95 0.33 -10.82
CA ALA A 73 22.30 0.57 -9.42
C ALA A 73 21.06 0.87 -8.58
N PHE A 74 21.09 0.47 -7.31
CA PHE A 74 20.12 0.92 -6.33
C PHE A 74 20.27 2.43 -6.14
N PRO A 75 19.17 3.19 -6.06
CA PRO A 75 19.25 4.57 -5.62
C PRO A 75 19.78 4.59 -4.17
N GLY A 76 20.82 5.39 -3.91
CA GLY A 76 21.65 5.25 -2.71
C GLY A 76 20.94 5.47 -1.37
N ALA A 77 19.73 6.05 -1.36
CA ALA A 77 18.94 6.22 -0.15
C ALA A 77 18.23 4.93 0.29
N TYR A 78 17.99 3.98 -0.62
CA TYR A 78 17.20 2.79 -0.35
C TYR A 78 18.07 1.63 0.11
N SER A 79 17.69 1.06 1.26
CA SER A 79 18.25 -0.21 1.74
C SER A 79 17.70 -1.40 0.95
N GLU A 80 18.35 -2.55 1.08
CA GLU A 80 17.84 -3.80 0.49
C GLU A 80 16.73 -4.38 1.37
N ALA A 81 15.57 -4.70 0.78
CA ALA A 81 14.47 -5.35 1.46
C ALA A 81 14.80 -6.82 1.75
N PRO A 82 14.56 -7.34 2.98
CA PRO A 82 14.94 -8.70 3.35
C PRO A 82 14.17 -9.79 2.59
N CYS A 83 12.93 -9.52 2.19
CA CYS A 83 12.04 -10.49 1.54
C CYS A 83 12.43 -10.82 0.08
N CYS A 84 12.75 -9.81 -0.72
CA CYS A 84 12.98 -9.98 -2.17
C CYS A 84 14.32 -9.44 -2.67
N ARG A 85 15.10 -8.79 -1.80
CA ARG A 85 16.32 -8.08 -2.14
C ARG A 85 16.15 -6.98 -3.19
N ALA A 86 14.95 -6.44 -3.34
CA ALA A 86 14.70 -5.20 -4.06
C ALA A 86 15.03 -3.98 -3.16
N PRO A 87 15.15 -2.76 -3.72
CA PRO A 87 15.20 -1.55 -2.91
C PRO A 87 13.95 -1.45 -2.02
N LEU A 88 14.11 -1.22 -0.73
CA LEU A 88 13.03 -1.20 0.26
C LEU A 88 12.08 -0.03 0.01
N LEU A 89 10.94 -0.31 -0.60
CA LEU A 89 9.82 0.61 -0.73
C LEU A 89 8.63 0.05 0.06
N PRO A 90 8.47 0.46 1.34
CA PRO A 90 7.43 -0.06 2.20
C PRO A 90 6.07 0.58 1.88
N MET A 91 5.01 -0.17 2.17
CA MET A 91 3.63 0.26 2.10
C MET A 91 2.96 0.10 3.46
N PHE A 92 2.39 1.19 3.95
CA PHE A 92 1.53 1.25 5.12
C PHE A 92 0.10 0.90 4.74
N THR A 93 -0.56 0.08 5.55
CA THR A 93 -1.96 -0.36 5.33
C THR A 93 -2.71 -0.29 6.65
N ARG A 94 -4.04 -0.42 6.60
CA ARG A 94 -4.86 -0.55 7.81
C ARG A 94 -4.43 -1.74 8.69
N ASP A 95 -3.99 -2.84 8.05
CA ASP A 95 -3.59 -4.09 8.71
C ASP A 95 -2.15 -4.07 9.24
N ILE A 96 -1.60 -2.88 9.56
CA ILE A 96 -0.20 -2.72 9.99
C ILE A 96 0.14 -3.53 11.26
N LEU A 97 -0.83 -3.76 12.15
CA LEU A 97 -0.62 -4.57 13.35
C LEU A 97 -0.40 -6.05 13.03
N GLU A 98 -1.06 -6.55 11.98
CA GLU A 98 -1.01 -7.96 11.58
C GLU A 98 0.18 -8.25 10.66
N HIS A 99 0.43 -7.34 9.71
CA HIS A 99 1.38 -7.59 8.63
C HIS A 99 2.61 -6.68 8.66
N GLY A 100 2.64 -5.65 9.49
CA GLY A 100 3.66 -4.61 9.45
C GLY A 100 3.63 -3.82 8.14
N LEU A 101 4.79 -3.37 7.69
CA LEU A 101 4.95 -2.71 6.39
C LEU A 101 5.08 -3.75 5.29
N ILE A 102 4.28 -3.60 4.23
CA ILE A 102 4.28 -4.49 3.08
C ILE A 102 5.33 -4.04 2.05
N CYS A 103 6.05 -4.99 1.46
CA CYS A 103 6.97 -4.71 0.37
C CYS A 103 6.19 -4.39 -0.91
N HIS A 104 6.42 -3.22 -1.49
CA HIS A 104 5.75 -2.84 -2.72
C HIS A 104 6.22 -3.63 -3.96
N HIS A 105 7.30 -4.40 -3.87
CA HIS A 105 7.79 -5.27 -4.96
C HIS A 105 7.17 -6.65 -4.93
N CYS A 106 7.24 -7.37 -3.81
CA CYS A 106 6.74 -8.75 -3.72
C CYS A 106 5.40 -8.91 -2.98
N GLY A 107 4.95 -7.91 -2.22
CA GLY A 107 3.72 -7.99 -1.43
C GLY A 107 3.85 -8.76 -0.11
N GLU A 108 5.04 -9.27 0.23
CA GLU A 108 5.30 -9.86 1.55
C GLU A 108 5.62 -8.77 2.58
N THR A 109 5.60 -9.12 3.87
CA THR A 109 6.06 -8.24 4.95
C THR A 109 7.52 -7.84 4.74
N ALA A 110 7.77 -6.55 4.56
CA ALA A 110 9.10 -5.97 4.47
C ALA A 110 9.70 -5.68 5.84
N VAL A 111 8.87 -5.18 6.77
CA VAL A 111 9.24 -4.88 8.15
C VAL A 111 8.06 -5.27 9.03
N ALA A 112 8.25 -6.23 9.94
CA ALA A 112 7.20 -6.64 10.86
C ALA A 112 6.88 -5.49 11.84
N PHE A 113 5.65 -5.45 12.36
CA PHE A 113 5.24 -4.39 13.30
C PHE A 113 6.18 -4.31 14.51
N ALA A 114 6.57 -5.45 15.07
CA ALA A 114 7.49 -5.54 16.20
C ALA A 114 8.89 -4.98 15.91
N ASP A 115 9.32 -4.94 14.65
CA ASP A 115 10.62 -4.45 14.22
C ASP A 115 10.60 -2.97 13.81
N LEU A 116 9.42 -2.33 13.79
CA LEU A 116 9.32 -0.91 13.53
C LEU A 116 10.00 -0.09 14.64
N PRO A 117 10.57 1.07 14.31
CA PRO A 117 10.98 2.06 15.31
C PRO A 117 9.88 2.34 16.35
N GLU A 118 10.28 2.55 17.60
CA GLU A 118 9.35 2.68 18.74
C GLU A 118 8.36 3.83 18.58
N ASP A 119 8.85 4.97 18.13
CA ASP A 119 8.06 6.16 17.79
C ASP A 119 7.00 5.87 16.73
N LEU A 120 7.33 5.09 15.70
CA LEU A 120 6.36 4.71 14.66
C LEU A 120 5.31 3.73 15.19
N ARG A 121 5.69 2.79 16.09
CA ARG A 121 4.73 1.87 16.72
C ARG A 121 3.75 2.61 17.61
N GLU A 122 4.24 3.52 18.46
CA GLU A 122 3.41 4.32 19.36
C GLU A 122 2.39 5.20 18.61
N LEU A 123 2.77 5.71 17.44
CA LEU A 123 1.86 6.47 16.56
C LEU A 123 0.85 5.56 15.85
N SER A 124 1.31 4.41 15.33
CA SER A 124 0.51 3.57 14.45
C SER A 124 -0.49 2.67 15.18
N GLU A 125 -0.13 2.16 16.37
CA GLU A 125 -0.97 1.19 17.08
C GLU A 125 -2.34 1.73 17.49
N PRO A 126 -2.46 2.90 18.15
CA PRO A 126 -3.76 3.44 18.54
C PRO A 126 -4.66 3.72 17.34
N TRP A 127 -4.06 4.21 16.25
CA TRP A 127 -4.76 4.46 15.01
C TRP A 127 -5.29 3.17 14.40
N ALA A 128 -4.44 2.15 14.25
CA ALA A 128 -4.82 0.87 13.64
C ALA A 128 -5.94 0.19 14.43
N ARG A 129 -5.83 0.12 15.76
CA ARG A 129 -6.91 -0.44 16.61
C ARG A 129 -8.23 0.31 16.46
N THR A 130 -8.18 1.63 16.28
CA THR A 130 -9.38 2.43 16.04
C THR A 130 -9.94 2.17 14.65
N TYR A 131 -9.07 1.99 13.66
CA TYR A 131 -9.45 1.67 12.29
C TYR A 131 -10.11 0.29 12.21
N ASP A 132 -9.51 -0.74 12.81
CA ASP A 132 -10.04 -2.11 12.81
C ASP A 132 -11.47 -2.16 13.32
N ALA A 133 -11.76 -1.48 14.43
CA ALA A 133 -13.11 -1.41 14.99
C ALA A 133 -14.13 -0.72 14.07
N VAL A 134 -13.68 0.21 13.22
CA VAL A 134 -14.52 0.89 12.23
C VAL A 134 -14.72 0.00 11.00
N HIS A 135 -13.64 -0.65 10.52
CA HIS A 135 -13.67 -1.57 9.39
C HIS A 135 -14.57 -2.78 9.66
N GLU A 136 -14.58 -3.28 10.90
CA GLU A 136 -15.38 -4.43 11.32
C GLU A 136 -16.89 -4.24 11.08
N VAL A 137 -17.38 -3.00 11.03
CA VAL A 137 -18.80 -2.71 10.72
C VAL A 137 -19.20 -3.30 9.37
N ALA A 138 -18.32 -3.28 8.36
CA ALA A 138 -18.58 -3.86 7.05
C ALA A 138 -18.71 -5.39 7.09
N HIS A 139 -18.21 -6.04 8.15
CA HIS A 139 -18.16 -7.50 8.31
C HIS A 139 -19.14 -8.02 9.36
N TRP A 140 -20.01 -7.17 9.91
CA TRP A 140 -21.02 -7.58 10.89
C TRP A 140 -21.94 -8.68 10.35
N ASP A 141 -22.15 -9.72 11.16
CA ASP A 141 -23.11 -10.76 10.88
C ASP A 141 -24.57 -10.31 11.13
N ALA A 142 -25.53 -11.14 10.72
CA ALA A 142 -26.96 -10.82 10.87
C ALA A 142 -27.39 -10.61 12.33
N SER A 143 -26.70 -11.24 13.30
CA SER A 143 -26.99 -11.05 14.72
C SER A 143 -26.50 -9.67 15.17
N GLN A 144 -25.30 -9.26 14.79
CA GLN A 144 -24.74 -7.95 15.10
C GLN A 144 -25.59 -6.85 14.47
N GLN A 145 -25.95 -6.99 13.19
CA GLN A 145 -26.82 -6.03 12.49
C GLN A 145 -28.18 -5.86 13.19
N ALA A 146 -28.78 -6.94 13.69
CA ALA A 146 -30.07 -6.89 14.39
C ALA A 146 -30.06 -6.13 15.72
N HIS A 147 -28.89 -5.90 16.33
CA HIS A 147 -28.77 -5.08 17.55
C HIS A 147 -28.84 -3.58 17.27
N HIS A 148 -28.77 -3.17 16.00
CA HIS A 148 -28.82 -1.78 15.58
C HIS A 148 -30.13 -1.48 14.85
N ALA A 149 -30.64 -0.26 15.03
CA ALA A 149 -31.91 0.16 14.43
C ALA A 149 -31.84 0.24 12.89
N SER A 150 -30.65 0.58 12.36
CA SER A 150 -30.37 0.65 10.92
C SER A 150 -28.90 0.32 10.68
N TYR A 151 -28.64 -0.79 9.96
CA TYR A 151 -27.28 -1.15 9.56
C TYR A 151 -26.71 -0.14 8.56
N ASP A 152 -27.52 0.30 7.59
CA ASP A 152 -27.10 1.26 6.55
C ASP A 152 -26.56 2.56 7.17
N GLU A 153 -27.20 3.05 8.24
CA GLU A 153 -26.72 4.25 8.95
C GLU A 153 -25.38 4.02 9.66
N GLU A 154 -25.17 2.85 10.27
CA GLU A 154 -23.91 2.52 10.94
C GLU A 154 -22.79 2.30 9.92
N PHE A 155 -23.09 1.67 8.78
CA PHE A 155 -22.16 1.50 7.67
C PHE A 155 -21.71 2.85 7.11
N GLU A 156 -22.64 3.78 6.85
CA GLU A 156 -22.30 5.13 6.40
C GLU A 156 -21.48 5.92 7.44
N LYS A 157 -21.77 5.76 8.74
CA LYS A 157 -20.97 6.37 9.81
C LYS A 157 -19.56 5.78 9.84
N ALA A 158 -19.42 4.48 9.62
CA ALA A 158 -18.14 3.80 9.55
C ALA A 158 -17.32 4.30 8.35
N ALA A 159 -17.91 4.38 7.15
CA ALA A 159 -17.26 4.92 5.95
C ALA A 159 -16.69 6.33 6.17
N ARG A 160 -17.53 7.26 6.66
CA ARG A 160 -17.09 8.65 6.99
C ARG A 160 -16.01 8.71 8.06
N ARG A 161 -15.98 7.73 8.98
CA ARG A 161 -14.95 7.65 10.01
C ARG A 161 -13.65 7.07 9.46
N ALA A 162 -13.73 6.07 8.59
CA ALA A 162 -12.58 5.52 7.88
C ALA A 162 -11.91 6.57 7.00
N GLU A 163 -12.67 7.35 6.23
CA GLU A 163 -12.17 8.52 5.47
C GLU A 163 -11.34 9.47 6.35
N ARG A 164 -11.88 9.84 7.51
CA ARG A 164 -11.19 10.72 8.46
C ARG A 164 -9.91 10.09 9.00
N LEU A 165 -9.97 8.83 9.41
CA LEU A 165 -8.81 8.11 9.93
C LEU A 165 -7.71 7.98 8.87
N LEU A 166 -8.07 7.73 7.60
CA LEU A 166 -7.11 7.72 6.48
C LEU A 166 -6.48 9.12 6.29
N GLY A 167 -7.27 10.18 6.39
CA GLY A 167 -6.77 11.57 6.37
C GLY A 167 -5.86 11.91 7.55
N GLU A 168 -6.18 11.42 8.76
CA GLU A 168 -5.35 11.55 9.96
C GLU A 168 -4.02 10.81 9.81
N ALA A 169 -4.05 9.56 9.30
CA ALA A 169 -2.83 8.80 9.01
C ALA A 169 -1.93 9.57 8.03
N ARG A 170 -2.51 10.08 6.93
CA ARG A 170 -1.79 10.89 5.95
C ARG A 170 -1.13 12.13 6.55
N SER A 171 -1.83 12.85 7.42
CA SER A 171 -1.38 14.16 7.90
C SER A 171 -0.47 14.09 9.12
N SER A 172 -0.63 13.05 9.96
CA SER A 172 -0.02 13.01 11.30
C SER A 172 0.83 11.77 11.57
N ILE A 173 0.65 10.67 10.84
CA ILE A 173 1.39 9.41 11.06
C ILE A 173 2.43 9.19 9.97
N LEU A 174 2.01 9.16 8.71
CA LEU A 174 2.87 8.85 7.57
C LEU A 174 4.06 9.80 7.36
N PRO A 175 3.99 11.10 7.65
CA PRO A 175 5.16 11.96 7.55
C PRO A 175 6.34 11.50 8.43
N SER A 176 6.06 10.97 9.62
CA SER A 176 7.07 10.45 10.56
C SER A 176 7.83 9.24 10.00
N PHE A 177 7.22 8.47 9.10
CA PHE A 177 7.91 7.35 8.44
C PHE A 177 9.06 7.81 7.54
N LEU A 178 9.06 9.07 7.08
CA LEU A 178 10.12 9.60 6.22
C LEU A 178 11.44 9.84 6.96
N ASP A 179 11.43 9.85 8.30
CA ASP A 179 12.65 9.91 9.10
C ASP A 179 13.41 8.57 9.08
N HIS A 180 12.72 7.47 8.76
CA HIS A 180 13.25 6.11 8.80
C HIS A 180 13.36 5.46 7.41
N TYR A 181 12.50 5.86 6.47
CA TYR A 181 12.41 5.29 5.13
C TYR A 181 12.51 6.39 4.06
N PRO A 182 13.20 6.15 2.93
CA PRO A 182 13.36 7.16 1.88
C PRO A 182 12.05 7.61 1.25
N ALA A 183 11.05 6.73 1.23
CA ALA A 183 9.69 6.99 0.79
C ALA A 183 8.77 5.98 1.47
N ILE A 184 7.48 6.33 1.59
CA ILE A 184 6.45 5.44 2.12
C ILE A 184 5.23 5.51 1.20
N ILE A 185 4.70 4.36 0.83
CA ILE A 185 3.42 4.24 0.13
C ILE A 185 2.34 3.97 1.19
N TRP A 186 1.11 4.39 0.96
CA TRP A 186 0.00 4.03 1.83
C TRP A 186 -1.26 3.67 1.06
N GLU A 187 -2.00 2.71 1.61
CA GLU A 187 -3.32 2.32 1.12
C GLU A 187 -4.33 3.42 1.42
N ASP A 188 -4.79 4.09 0.36
CA ASP A 188 -5.67 5.26 0.43
C ASP A 188 -7.11 4.94 0.00
N HIS A 189 -7.59 3.74 0.32
CA HIS A 189 -8.96 3.31 0.05
C HIS A 189 -9.36 2.17 1.00
N ASP A 190 -10.65 1.94 1.14
CA ASP A 190 -11.22 0.78 1.83
C ASP A 190 -12.39 0.24 0.99
N GLU A 191 -12.17 -0.89 0.32
CA GLU A 191 -13.19 -1.49 -0.54
C GLU A 191 -14.41 -2.00 0.24
N CYS A 192 -14.23 -2.41 1.51
CA CYS A 192 -15.32 -2.95 2.33
C CYS A 192 -16.26 -1.84 2.82
N LEU A 193 -15.73 -0.64 3.07
CA LEU A 193 -16.49 0.54 3.47
C LEU A 193 -16.79 1.49 2.29
N GLU A 194 -16.48 1.09 1.05
CA GLU A 194 -16.63 1.88 -0.17
C GLU A 194 -15.89 3.24 -0.18
N VAL A 195 -14.87 3.40 0.66
CA VAL A 195 -14.07 4.63 0.74
C VAL A 195 -13.05 4.66 -0.40
N ARG A 196 -13.06 5.73 -1.20
CA ARG A 196 -12.14 5.91 -2.32
C ARG A 196 -11.06 6.92 -1.99
N ALA A 197 -9.98 6.89 -2.78
CA ALA A 197 -8.90 7.86 -2.70
C ALA A 197 -9.38 9.31 -2.83
N ASP A 198 -10.36 9.57 -3.69
CA ASP A 198 -10.90 10.90 -3.96
C ASP A 198 -11.68 11.48 -2.76
N ASP A 199 -12.13 10.62 -1.84
CA ASP A 199 -12.87 11.02 -0.64
C ASP A 199 -11.92 11.54 0.46
N ILE A 200 -10.62 11.24 0.35
CA ILE A 200 -9.62 11.63 1.34
C ILE A 200 -9.00 12.98 0.95
N GLY A 201 -9.28 14.02 1.72
CA GLY A 201 -8.70 15.37 1.59
C GLY A 201 -7.18 15.42 1.68
#